data_AF-A0A6A2Z693-F1
#
_entry.id   AF-A0A6A2Z693-F1
#
_cell.length_a   1.000
_cell.length_b   1.000
_cell.length_c   1.000
_cell.angle_alpha   90.00
_cell.angle_beta   90.00
_cell.angle_gamma   90.00
#
_symmetry.space_group_name_H-M   'P 1'
#
loop_
_entity.id
_entity.type
_entity.pdbx_description
1 polymer ?
#
loop_
_entity_poly.entity_id
_entity_poly.type
_entity_poly.pdbx_seq_one_letter_code
_entity_poly.pdbx_strand_id
1 'polypeptide(L)'
;MCRQLLDEVEIRELLIDHIGHRCCWGSRPARTWKIHAVEDCNVYVGTLETFLEEREVVRETEPYHGGNIDGKDNSPELGLWELDLRSQFPVLFVPYKETRVKIPRSETDEKCSDCAGRGNIPCPTCNADQEPGFYKENQMFPCPACYGRGLIDHRDGSDSICTKCDGKGKLPCATCGSRGLLKCETCHGNGSLLTRKIAVVIWKTLSTRKVSATSGAASVPDEIFHRAKGVQLCNTQAYQCTPAYFADSFSLNKFSSDVIADRASVPPTARVICERHTISVVPVTRFTMRHHSQSFSFYIVGYSREVYLKDYYPARFCWGLCPCLEWLKG
;
A
#
# COMPACT_ATOMS: atom_id res chain seq x y z
N MET A 1 12.99 -33.46 20.78
CA MET A 1 12.53 -32.19 21.37
C MET A 1 11.74 -32.49 22.62
N CYS A 2 12.04 -31.82 23.74
CA CYS A 2 11.42 -32.07 25.03
C CYS A 2 9.96 -31.56 25.00
N ARG A 3 9.02 -32.49 25.17
CA ARG A 3 7.57 -32.26 25.27
C ARG A 3 7.32 -31.38 26.49
N GLN A 4 6.85 -30.14 26.32
CA GLN A 4 6.14 -29.47 27.41
C GLN A 4 4.77 -30.14 27.50
N LEU A 5 4.69 -31.20 28.30
CA LEU A 5 3.43 -31.79 28.71
C LEU A 5 2.74 -30.77 29.60
N LEU A 6 1.69 -30.12 29.08
CA LEU A 6 0.78 -29.35 29.92
C LEU A 6 0.14 -30.34 30.90
N ASP A 7 0.13 -30.01 32.19
CA ASP A 7 -0.64 -30.78 33.14
C ASP A 7 -2.13 -30.43 33.03
N GLU A 8 -2.98 -31.23 33.67
CA GLU A 8 -4.43 -31.03 33.63
C GLU A 8 -4.87 -29.69 34.22
N VAL A 9 -4.13 -29.12 35.17
CA VAL A 9 -4.44 -27.84 35.79
C VAL A 9 -4.23 -26.72 34.76
N GLU A 10 -3.06 -26.68 34.12
CA GLU A 10 -2.73 -25.70 33.08
C GLU A 10 -3.73 -25.77 31.90
N ILE A 11 -4.09 -26.98 31.46
CA ILE A 11 -5.07 -27.17 30.37
C ILE A 11 -6.43 -26.55 30.72
N ARG A 12 -6.89 -26.79 31.96
CA ARG A 12 -8.19 -26.27 32.43
C ARG A 12 -8.13 -24.76 32.61
N GLU A 13 -7.05 -24.22 33.14
CA GLU A 13 -6.86 -22.77 33.30
C GLU A 13 -6.93 -22.04 31.97
N LEU A 14 -6.21 -22.52 30.95
CA LEU A 14 -6.26 -21.96 29.59
C LEU A 14 -7.66 -21.99 29.01
N LEU A 15 -8.39 -23.09 29.18
CA LEU A 15 -9.77 -23.19 28.72
C LEU A 15 -10.70 -22.23 29.48
N ILE A 16 -10.54 -22.12 30.81
CA ILE A 16 -11.35 -21.23 31.67
C ILE A 16 -11.13 -19.77 31.29
N ASP A 17 -9.88 -19.37 31.05
CA ASP A 17 -9.53 -18.03 30.60
C ASP A 17 -10.23 -17.72 29.26
N HIS A 18 -10.07 -18.61 28.27
CA HIS A 18 -10.68 -18.46 26.95
C HIS A 18 -12.20 -18.33 26.98
N ILE A 19 -12.90 -19.16 27.77
CA ILE A 19 -14.37 -19.07 27.87
C ILE A 19 -14.82 -17.87 28.70
N GLY A 20 -13.99 -17.37 29.63
CA GLY A 20 -14.29 -16.18 30.43
C GLY A 20 -14.50 -14.93 29.57
N HIS A 21 -13.87 -14.89 28.40
CA HIS A 21 -14.05 -13.83 27.41
C HIS A 21 -15.31 -13.97 26.55
N ARG A 22 -16.09 -15.06 26.68
CA ARG A 22 -17.30 -15.30 25.89
C ARG A 22 -18.57 -15.19 26.75
N CYS A 23 -19.39 -14.20 26.44
CA CYS A 23 -20.68 -14.00 27.09
C CYS A 23 -21.52 -15.29 27.04
N CYS A 24 -22.19 -15.60 28.14
CA CYS A 24 -23.09 -16.75 28.29
C CYS A 24 -22.45 -18.14 28.34
N TRP A 25 -21.11 -18.27 28.34
CA TRP A 25 -20.48 -19.58 28.48
C TRP A 25 -20.22 -19.88 29.96
N GLY A 26 -20.89 -20.91 30.48
CA GLY A 26 -20.75 -21.30 31.90
C GLY A 26 -19.45 -22.04 32.15
N SER A 27 -18.74 -21.75 33.24
CA SER A 27 -17.41 -22.35 33.52
C SER A 27 -17.43 -23.83 33.95
N ARG A 28 -18.62 -24.39 34.25
CA ARG A 28 -18.77 -25.74 34.81
C ARG A 28 -18.16 -26.84 33.93
N PRO A 29 -18.39 -26.90 32.60
CA PRO A 29 -17.76 -27.93 31.76
C PRO A 29 -16.23 -27.86 31.79
N ALA A 30 -15.65 -26.67 31.70
CA ALA A 30 -14.19 -26.50 31.77
C ALA A 30 -13.60 -26.92 33.14
N ARG A 31 -14.36 -26.72 34.23
CA ARG A 31 -13.91 -27.03 35.59
C ARG A 31 -14.14 -28.47 36.03
N THR A 32 -15.15 -29.16 35.50
CA THR A 32 -15.59 -30.44 36.09
C THR A 32 -15.68 -31.60 35.11
N TRP A 33 -15.69 -31.37 33.79
CA TRP A 33 -15.75 -32.49 32.85
C TRP A 33 -14.40 -33.20 32.82
N LYS A 34 -14.42 -34.52 32.58
CA LYS A 34 -13.18 -35.29 32.51
C LYS A 34 -12.55 -35.10 31.13
N ILE A 35 -11.24 -34.86 31.08
CA ILE A 35 -10.47 -34.97 29.84
C ILE A 35 -10.46 -36.45 29.46
N HIS A 36 -11.19 -36.78 28.39
CA HIS A 36 -11.37 -38.16 27.92
C HIS A 36 -10.30 -38.56 26.91
N ALA A 37 -9.87 -37.64 26.05
CA ALA A 37 -8.82 -37.88 25.05
C ALA A 37 -7.93 -36.65 24.85
N VAL A 38 -6.66 -36.92 24.57
CA VAL A 38 -5.62 -35.94 24.23
C VAL A 38 -4.93 -36.43 22.98
N GLU A 39 -4.97 -35.64 21.91
CA GLU A 39 -4.47 -36.04 20.60
C GLU A 39 -3.52 -34.98 20.03
N ASP A 40 -2.30 -35.38 19.71
CA ASP A 40 -1.32 -34.51 19.06
C ASP A 40 -1.62 -34.41 17.56
N CYS A 41 -2.03 -33.22 17.13
CA CYS A 41 -2.53 -32.91 15.81
C CYS A 41 -1.62 -31.89 15.09
N ASN A 42 -0.30 -32.02 15.26
CA ASN A 42 0.70 -31.06 14.74
C ASN A 42 0.40 -30.61 13.31
N VAL A 43 0.66 -29.32 13.07
CA VAL A 43 0.38 -28.67 11.80
C VAL A 43 1.67 -28.13 11.22
N TYR A 44 1.90 -28.37 9.93
CA TYR A 44 3.06 -27.83 9.24
C TYR A 44 2.68 -26.59 8.47
N VAL A 45 3.52 -25.57 8.56
CA VAL A 45 3.34 -24.31 7.85
C VAL A 45 4.58 -24.06 7.01
N GLY A 46 4.37 -23.91 5.71
CA GLY A 46 5.42 -23.61 4.74
C GLY A 46 5.23 -22.22 4.16
N THR A 47 6.32 -21.46 4.05
CA THR A 47 6.34 -20.16 3.42
C THR A 47 7.46 -20.08 2.40
N LEU A 48 7.15 -19.55 1.21
CA LEU A 48 8.14 -19.11 0.25
C LEU A 48 8.02 -17.59 0.11
N GLU A 49 9.07 -16.88 0.51
CA GLU A 49 9.19 -15.45 0.33
C GLU A 49 10.14 -15.17 -0.83
N THR A 50 9.68 -14.44 -1.84
CA THR A 50 10.49 -14.02 -3.00
C THR A 50 10.70 -12.51 -2.89
N PHE A 51 11.94 -12.10 -2.62
CA PHE A 51 12.35 -10.70 -2.52
C PHE A 51 12.77 -10.18 -3.90
N LEU A 52 12.13 -9.10 -4.31
CA LEU A 52 12.20 -8.55 -5.66
C LEU A 52 12.67 -7.10 -5.64
N GLU A 53 13.26 -6.67 -6.75
CA GLU A 53 13.51 -5.28 -7.07
C GLU A 53 12.87 -4.94 -8.42
N GLU A 54 12.05 -3.91 -8.46
CA GLU A 54 11.45 -3.34 -9.66
C GLU A 54 12.03 -1.95 -9.88
N ARG A 55 12.29 -1.61 -11.15
CA ARG A 55 12.71 -0.27 -11.54
C ARG A 55 11.86 0.23 -12.69
N GLU A 56 11.44 1.48 -12.63
CA GLU A 56 10.81 2.19 -13.74
C GLU A 56 11.34 3.62 -13.85
N VAL A 57 11.08 4.25 -15.00
CA VAL A 57 11.49 5.63 -15.27
C VAL A 57 10.25 6.51 -15.36
N VAL A 58 10.22 7.56 -14.54
CA VAL A 58 9.21 8.62 -14.60
C VAL A 58 9.88 9.91 -15.05
N ARG A 59 9.19 10.68 -15.90
CA ARG A 59 9.64 12.02 -16.30
C ARG A 59 9.02 13.05 -15.35
N GLU A 60 9.87 13.90 -14.78
CA GLU A 60 9.44 15.07 -14.02
C GLU A 60 9.82 16.34 -14.80
N THR A 61 8.92 17.33 -14.79
CA THR A 61 9.09 18.57 -15.53
C THR A 61 8.80 19.76 -14.61
N GLU A 62 9.70 20.75 -14.61
CA GLU A 62 9.56 21.97 -13.82
C GLU A 62 9.91 23.22 -14.64
N PRO A 63 9.42 24.42 -14.27
CA PRO A 63 9.83 25.67 -14.91
C PRO A 63 11.34 25.87 -14.87
N TYR A 64 11.97 26.12 -16.04
CA TYR A 64 13.41 26.26 -16.09
C TYR A 64 13.84 27.70 -15.80
N HIS A 65 14.48 27.94 -14.66
CA HIS A 65 14.92 29.28 -14.21
C HIS A 65 16.30 29.73 -14.71
N GLY A 66 16.90 28.97 -15.64
CA GLY A 66 18.29 29.15 -16.03
C GLY A 66 19.26 28.44 -15.08
N GLY A 67 20.45 28.13 -15.57
CA GLY A 67 21.44 27.35 -14.85
C GLY A 67 22.37 26.60 -15.80
N ASN A 68 23.33 25.86 -15.25
CA ASN A 68 24.05 24.87 -16.03
C ASN A 68 23.26 23.56 -15.98
N ILE A 69 22.95 23.00 -17.15
CA ILE A 69 22.30 21.70 -17.25
C ILE A 69 23.39 20.65 -17.18
N ASP A 70 23.23 19.73 -16.24
CA ASP A 70 24.19 18.65 -16.00
C ASP A 70 24.06 17.62 -17.14
N GLY A 71 24.64 17.92 -18.31
CA GLY A 71 24.44 17.14 -19.54
C GLY A 71 25.17 17.62 -20.78
N LYS A 72 26.02 18.65 -20.67
CA LYS A 72 26.75 19.23 -21.82
C LYS A 72 28.01 18.45 -22.23
N ASP A 73 28.42 17.48 -21.41
CA ASP A 73 29.50 16.54 -21.73
C ASP A 73 28.90 15.30 -22.40
N ASN A 74 29.39 14.97 -23.61
CA ASN A 74 28.94 13.89 -24.51
C ASN A 74 29.02 12.44 -23.95
N SER A 75 29.02 12.26 -22.63
CA SER A 75 28.95 10.95 -22.00
C SER A 75 27.52 10.42 -22.03
N PRO A 76 27.28 9.14 -22.33
CA PRO A 76 25.94 8.56 -22.43
C PRO A 76 25.23 8.53 -21.06
N GLU A 77 23.91 8.73 -21.07
CA GLU A 77 23.03 8.55 -19.90
C GLU A 77 23.18 7.13 -19.34
N LEU A 78 23.17 6.99 -18.01
CA LEU A 78 23.25 5.66 -17.37
C LEU A 78 21.95 4.88 -17.60
N GLY A 79 22.10 3.59 -17.90
CA GLY A 79 20.98 2.66 -17.94
C GLY A 79 20.31 2.52 -16.56
N LEU A 80 19.01 2.27 -16.56
CA LEU A 80 18.21 2.16 -15.32
C LEU A 80 18.77 1.16 -14.30
N TRP A 81 19.31 0.04 -14.79
CA TRP A 81 19.90 -1.02 -13.96
C TRP A 81 21.39 -0.80 -13.63
N GLU A 82 22.02 0.24 -14.20
CA GLU A 82 23.42 0.62 -13.93
C GLU A 82 23.53 1.60 -12.75
N LEU A 83 22.40 2.14 -12.27
CA LEU A 83 22.38 3.02 -11.11
C LEU A 83 22.87 2.28 -9.86
N ASP A 84 23.87 2.85 -9.18
CA ASP A 84 24.38 2.38 -7.90
C ASP A 84 23.42 2.75 -6.77
N LEU A 85 22.70 1.75 -6.26
CA LEU A 85 21.71 1.91 -5.20
C LEU A 85 22.13 1.19 -3.90
N ARG A 86 23.41 0.85 -3.74
CA ARG A 86 23.90 0.10 -2.56
C ARG A 86 23.56 0.77 -1.24
N SER A 87 23.62 2.10 -1.17
CA SER A 87 23.26 2.88 0.02
C SER A 87 21.76 2.91 0.31
N GLN A 88 20.93 2.63 -0.69
CA GLN A 88 19.47 2.62 -0.59
C GLN A 88 18.91 1.20 -0.47
N PHE A 89 19.72 0.17 -0.69
CA PHE A 89 19.31 -1.22 -0.61
C PHE A 89 18.79 -1.54 0.80
N PRO A 90 17.54 -2.02 0.95
CA PRO A 90 16.99 -2.34 2.26
C PRO A 90 17.56 -3.64 2.83
N VAL A 91 17.23 -3.92 4.09
CA VAL A 91 17.36 -5.29 4.62
C VAL A 91 16.53 -6.25 3.77
N LEU A 92 17.02 -7.47 3.57
CA LEU A 92 16.31 -8.48 2.78
C LEU A 92 14.94 -8.79 3.39
N PHE A 93 13.98 -9.09 2.52
CA PHE A 93 12.61 -9.44 2.87
C PHE A 93 11.78 -8.34 3.56
N VAL A 94 12.09 -7.06 3.27
CA VAL A 94 11.17 -5.97 3.64
C VAL A 94 9.84 -6.13 2.88
N PRO A 95 8.68 -5.89 3.53
CA PRO A 95 7.40 -5.99 2.84
C PRO A 95 7.33 -5.07 1.61
N TYR A 96 7.80 -3.83 1.77
CA TYR A 96 7.80 -2.81 0.74
C TYR A 96 8.78 -1.67 1.08
N LYS A 97 9.50 -1.17 0.08
CA LYS A 97 10.26 0.08 0.12
C LYS A 97 10.30 0.68 -1.28
N GLU A 98 10.00 1.97 -1.38
CA GLU A 98 10.18 2.75 -2.60
C GLU A 98 11.27 3.81 -2.37
N THR A 99 12.13 4.01 -3.37
CA THR A 99 12.99 5.18 -3.45
C THR A 99 12.95 5.81 -4.84
N ARG A 100 13.08 7.14 -4.89
CA ARG A 100 13.14 7.94 -6.10
C ARG A 100 14.54 8.52 -6.24
N VAL A 101 15.19 8.29 -7.38
CA VAL A 101 16.56 8.75 -7.64
C VAL A 101 16.61 9.43 -8.99
N LYS A 102 17.17 10.63 -9.05
CA LYS A 102 17.43 11.31 -10.33
C LYS A 102 18.43 10.49 -11.13
N ILE A 103 18.10 10.16 -12.38
CA ILE A 103 19.05 9.52 -13.28
C ILE A 103 20.12 10.56 -13.62
N PRO A 104 21.40 10.31 -13.32
CA PRO A 104 22.47 11.26 -13.60
C PRO A 104 22.49 11.64 -15.08
N ARG A 105 22.63 12.93 -15.35
CA ARG A 105 22.72 13.49 -16.70
C ARG A 105 21.50 13.26 -17.60
N SER A 106 20.32 13.11 -16.99
CA SER A 106 19.03 12.98 -17.70
C SER A 106 18.27 14.32 -17.86
N GLU A 107 18.90 15.42 -17.46
CA GLU A 107 18.29 16.75 -17.53
C GLU A 107 18.31 17.29 -18.95
N THR A 108 17.16 17.79 -19.41
CA THR A 108 16.99 18.37 -20.75
C THR A 108 16.14 19.62 -20.66
N ASP A 109 16.54 20.70 -21.33
CA ASP A 109 15.67 21.84 -21.54
C ASP A 109 14.74 21.59 -22.74
N GLU A 110 13.45 21.72 -22.49
CA GLU A 110 12.41 21.58 -23.51
C GLU A 110 11.65 22.91 -23.60
N LYS A 111 11.28 23.31 -24.82
CA LYS A 111 10.41 24.48 -24.99
C LYS A 111 9.07 24.18 -24.34
N CYS A 112 8.55 25.12 -23.56
CA CYS A 112 7.22 25.01 -22.99
C CYS A 112 6.19 24.91 -24.12
N SER A 113 5.43 23.81 -24.14
CA SER A 113 4.39 23.52 -25.13
C SER A 113 3.31 24.60 -25.14
N ASP A 114 2.90 25.06 -23.95
CA ASP A 114 1.71 25.87 -23.77
C ASP A 114 1.89 27.31 -24.26
N CYS A 115 3.13 27.81 -24.24
CA CYS A 115 3.48 29.11 -24.81
C CYS A 115 4.41 29.01 -26.02
N ALA A 116 4.66 27.80 -26.54
CA ALA A 116 5.59 27.53 -27.64
C ALA A 116 6.96 28.23 -27.48
N GLY A 117 7.54 28.21 -26.27
CA GLY A 117 8.82 28.87 -26.01
C GLY A 117 8.77 30.37 -25.69
N ARG A 118 7.60 31.03 -25.76
CA ARG A 118 7.50 32.50 -25.66
C ARG A 118 7.47 33.06 -24.24
N GLY A 119 7.20 32.22 -23.24
CA GLY A 119 7.00 32.63 -21.84
C GLY A 119 5.66 33.33 -21.56
N ASN A 120 4.95 33.78 -22.60
CA ASN A 120 3.66 34.43 -22.48
C ASN A 120 2.64 33.83 -23.46
N ILE A 121 1.37 33.90 -23.08
CA ILE A 121 0.23 33.46 -23.90
C ILE A 121 -0.65 34.67 -24.26
N PRO A 122 -1.27 34.71 -25.46
CA PRO A 122 -2.20 35.76 -25.83
C PRO A 122 -3.35 35.88 -24.83
N CYS A 123 -3.69 37.10 -24.43
CA CYS A 123 -4.84 37.33 -23.57
C CYS A 123 -6.13 36.94 -24.32
N PRO A 124 -6.93 35.99 -23.82
CA PRO A 124 -8.13 35.52 -24.53
C PRO A 124 -9.17 36.62 -24.67
N THR A 125 -9.23 37.58 -23.73
CA THR A 125 -10.15 38.72 -23.81
C THR A 125 -9.75 39.74 -24.88
N CYS A 126 -8.46 39.93 -25.14
CA CYS A 126 -7.98 40.90 -26.13
C CYS A 126 -7.87 40.30 -27.54
N ASN A 127 -7.69 38.97 -27.63
CA ASN A 127 -7.31 38.28 -28.86
C ASN A 127 -8.23 37.08 -29.19
N ALA A 128 -9.49 37.09 -28.74
CA ALA A 128 -10.45 36.00 -28.91
C ALA A 128 -10.56 35.48 -30.36
N ASP A 129 -10.43 36.39 -31.34
CA ASP A 129 -10.64 36.11 -32.76
C ASP A 129 -9.36 36.26 -33.61
N GLN A 130 -8.17 36.25 -32.99
CA GLN A 130 -6.92 36.46 -33.71
C GLN A 130 -6.21 35.16 -34.10
N GLU A 131 -5.55 35.20 -35.26
CA GLU A 131 -4.67 34.13 -35.71
C GLU A 131 -3.46 33.95 -34.76
N PRO A 132 -3.00 32.71 -34.54
CA PRO A 132 -1.82 32.45 -33.70
C PRO A 132 -0.58 33.17 -34.22
N GLY A 133 0.02 34.04 -33.41
CA GLY A 133 1.28 34.73 -33.76
C GLY A 133 1.28 36.23 -33.55
N PHE A 134 0.11 36.86 -33.61
CA PHE A 134 -0.06 38.29 -33.36
C PHE A 134 -0.91 38.50 -32.10
N TYR A 135 -0.67 39.61 -31.40
CA TYR A 135 -1.45 40.00 -30.23
C TYR A 135 -1.63 41.51 -30.20
N LYS A 136 -2.76 41.96 -29.64
CA LYS A 136 -3.13 43.37 -29.51
C LYS A 136 -2.66 43.92 -28.17
N GLU A 137 -1.64 44.77 -28.22
CA GLU A 137 -1.22 45.57 -27.08
C GLU A 137 -2.10 46.81 -26.91
N ASN A 138 -2.14 47.35 -25.69
CA ASN A 138 -2.87 48.56 -25.33
C ASN A 138 -4.37 48.51 -25.62
N GLN A 139 -4.97 47.31 -25.65
CA GLN A 139 -6.40 47.15 -25.84
C GLN A 139 -7.15 47.76 -24.65
N MET A 140 -8.01 48.73 -24.94
CA MET A 140 -8.82 49.44 -23.95
C MET A 140 -10.30 49.16 -24.22
N PHE A 141 -11.07 48.93 -23.16
CA PHE A 141 -12.49 48.60 -23.25
C PHE A 141 -13.34 49.80 -22.79
N PRO A 142 -14.51 50.05 -23.42
CA PRO A 142 -15.40 51.11 -22.98
C PRO A 142 -15.76 50.91 -21.51
N CYS A 143 -15.67 51.98 -20.72
CA CYS A 143 -15.99 51.91 -19.31
C CYS A 143 -17.49 51.62 -19.16
N PRO A 144 -17.89 50.54 -18.48
CA PRO A 144 -19.29 50.14 -18.38
C PRO A 144 -20.11 51.11 -17.51
N ALA A 145 -19.46 51.90 -16.65
CA ALA A 145 -20.14 52.87 -15.79
C ALA A 145 -20.61 54.12 -16.55
N CYS A 146 -19.88 54.52 -17.59
CA CYS A 146 -20.20 55.72 -18.39
C CYS A 146 -20.41 55.40 -19.88
N TYR A 147 -20.48 54.12 -20.25
CA TYR A 147 -20.63 53.62 -21.62
C TYR A 147 -19.67 54.27 -22.63
N GLY A 148 -18.42 54.50 -22.25
CA GLY A 148 -17.44 55.14 -23.13
C GLY A 148 -17.33 56.66 -23.03
N ARG A 149 -18.26 57.35 -22.36
CA ARG A 149 -18.31 58.83 -22.35
C ARG A 149 -17.25 59.52 -21.50
N GLY A 150 -16.80 58.88 -20.42
CA GLY A 150 -15.95 59.51 -19.40
C GLY A 150 -16.73 60.37 -18.41
N LEU A 151 -18.03 60.58 -18.63
CA LEU A 151 -18.93 61.36 -17.80
C LEU A 151 -20.14 60.53 -17.36
N ILE A 152 -20.67 60.82 -16.17
CA ILE A 152 -21.92 60.27 -15.64
C ILE A 152 -22.96 61.38 -15.64
N ASP A 153 -24.04 61.15 -16.38
CA ASP A 153 -25.20 62.03 -16.54
C ASP A 153 -26.14 61.89 -15.34
N HIS A 154 -26.48 63.02 -14.72
CA HIS A 154 -27.39 63.11 -13.58
C HIS A 154 -28.76 63.60 -14.01
N ARG A 155 -29.80 63.22 -13.26
CA ARG A 155 -31.20 63.58 -13.60
C ARG A 155 -31.48 65.09 -13.59
N ASP A 156 -30.62 65.89 -12.98
CA ASP A 156 -30.67 67.35 -12.95
C ASP A 156 -29.99 68.01 -14.17
N GLY A 157 -29.47 67.20 -15.11
CA GLY A 157 -28.77 67.66 -16.31
C GLY A 157 -27.30 68.04 -16.09
N SER A 158 -26.75 67.78 -14.90
CA SER A 158 -25.33 67.97 -14.64
C SER A 158 -24.51 66.72 -15.01
N ASP A 159 -23.28 66.94 -15.49
CA ASP A 159 -22.33 65.85 -15.76
C ASP A 159 -21.26 65.82 -14.66
N SER A 160 -20.93 64.63 -14.19
CA SER A 160 -19.77 64.40 -13.32
C SER A 160 -18.72 63.53 -14.00
N ILE A 161 -17.44 63.77 -13.69
CA ILE A 161 -16.35 62.92 -14.17
C ILE A 161 -16.56 61.51 -13.65
N CYS A 162 -16.54 60.53 -14.56
CA CYS A 162 -16.64 59.12 -14.20
C CYS A 162 -15.39 58.70 -13.43
N THR A 163 -15.52 58.56 -12.10
CA THR A 163 -14.43 58.19 -11.19
C THR A 163 -13.83 56.83 -11.50
N LYS A 164 -14.62 55.90 -12.06
CA LYS A 164 -14.16 54.55 -12.40
C LYS A 164 -13.09 54.56 -13.50
N CYS A 165 -13.17 55.49 -14.45
CA CYS A 165 -12.22 55.61 -15.57
C CYS A 165 -11.43 56.91 -15.56
N ASP A 166 -11.57 57.71 -14.49
CA ASP A 166 -10.93 59.01 -14.34
C ASP A 166 -11.14 59.93 -15.56
N GLY A 167 -12.39 60.00 -16.04
CA GLY A 167 -12.75 60.82 -17.21
C GLY A 167 -12.35 60.27 -18.57
N LYS A 168 -11.56 59.19 -18.65
CA LYS A 168 -11.00 58.68 -19.93
C LYS A 168 -12.01 57.93 -20.79
N GLY A 169 -13.17 57.57 -20.24
CA GLY A 169 -14.20 56.77 -20.91
C GLY A 169 -13.81 55.31 -21.18
N LYS A 170 -12.56 54.92 -20.96
CA LYS A 170 -12.05 53.57 -21.22
C LYS A 170 -11.31 53.01 -20.01
N LEU A 171 -11.33 51.70 -19.87
CA LEU A 171 -10.62 50.95 -18.84
C LEU A 171 -9.62 49.99 -19.50
N PRO A 172 -8.49 49.70 -18.82
CA PRO A 172 -7.60 48.66 -19.29
C PRO A 172 -8.29 47.30 -19.28
N CYS A 173 -7.78 46.36 -20.07
CA CYS A 173 -8.26 44.99 -20.02
C CYS A 173 -8.13 44.45 -18.59
N ALA A 174 -9.22 43.99 -17.98
CA ALA A 174 -9.20 43.46 -16.62
C ALA A 174 -8.31 42.21 -16.48
N THR A 175 -8.15 41.44 -17.56
CA THR A 175 -7.39 40.18 -17.56
C THR A 175 -5.88 40.41 -17.67
N CYS A 176 -5.43 41.29 -18.58
CA CYS A 176 -4.00 41.48 -18.88
C CYS A 176 -3.46 42.88 -18.54
N GLY A 177 -4.29 43.78 -18.01
CA GLY A 177 -3.91 45.17 -17.77
C GLY A 177 -3.53 45.91 -19.06
N SER A 178 -4.18 45.58 -20.17
CA SER A 178 -3.89 46.08 -21.53
C SER A 178 -2.54 45.68 -22.12
N ARG A 179 -1.79 44.75 -21.51
CA ARG A 179 -0.55 44.22 -22.11
C ARG A 179 -0.77 43.32 -23.32
N GLY A 180 -2.00 42.85 -23.55
CA GLY A 180 -2.32 41.90 -24.64
C GLY A 180 -1.84 40.46 -24.40
N LEU A 181 -0.96 40.25 -23.41
CA LEU A 181 -0.35 38.98 -23.05
C LEU A 181 -0.55 38.66 -21.57
N LEU A 182 -0.60 37.37 -21.27
CA LEU A 182 -0.56 36.82 -19.92
C LEU A 182 0.73 36.02 -19.75
N LYS A 183 1.29 36.05 -18.55
CA LYS A 183 2.42 35.21 -18.18
C LYS A 183 1.99 33.75 -18.31
N CYS A 184 2.81 32.92 -18.95
CA CYS A 184 2.53 31.49 -19.04
C CYS A 184 2.66 30.89 -17.63
N GLU A 185 1.61 30.26 -17.14
CA GLU A 185 1.60 29.64 -15.81
C GLU A 185 2.48 28.39 -15.77
N THR A 186 2.52 27.60 -16.84
CA THR A 186 3.27 26.34 -16.92
C THR A 186 4.78 26.52 -16.80
N CYS A 187 5.35 27.55 -17.44
CA CYS A 187 6.79 27.86 -17.36
C CYS A 187 7.10 29.12 -16.54
N HIS A 188 6.11 29.68 -15.86
CA HIS A 188 6.22 30.94 -15.11
C HIS A 188 6.98 32.04 -15.86
N GLY A 189 6.70 32.25 -17.14
CA GLY A 189 7.32 33.32 -17.93
C GLY A 189 8.63 32.96 -18.63
N ASN A 190 9.25 31.81 -18.33
CA ASN A 190 10.60 31.52 -18.83
C ASN A 190 10.63 30.94 -20.24
N GLY A 191 9.49 30.46 -20.74
CA GLY A 191 9.41 29.85 -22.07
C GLY A 191 9.98 28.43 -22.17
N SER A 192 10.77 28.00 -21.20
CA SER A 192 11.37 26.66 -21.17
C SER A 192 11.00 25.90 -19.90
N LEU A 193 11.00 24.59 -20.01
CA LEU A 193 10.80 23.63 -18.94
C LEU A 193 12.06 22.75 -18.82
N LEU A 194 12.47 22.45 -17.61
CA LEU A 194 13.51 21.49 -17.31
C LEU A 194 12.84 20.15 -17.09
N THR A 195 13.14 19.18 -17.96
CA THR A 195 12.70 17.80 -17.78
C THR A 195 13.86 16.97 -17.26
N ARG A 196 13.58 16.07 -16.31
CA ARG A 196 14.55 15.10 -15.77
C ARG A 196 13.91 13.73 -15.68
N LYS A 197 14.72 12.67 -15.79
CA LYS A 197 14.26 11.31 -15.56
C LYS A 197 14.54 10.90 -14.12
N ILE A 198 13.52 10.37 -13.47
CA ILE A 198 13.58 9.81 -12.13
C ILE A 198 13.43 8.30 -12.23
N ALA A 199 14.40 7.57 -11.70
CA ALA A 199 14.26 6.14 -11.46
C ALA A 199 13.43 5.94 -10.18
N VAL A 200 12.29 5.29 -10.32
CA VAL A 200 11.49 4.81 -9.19
C VAL A 200 11.89 3.35 -8.97
N VAL A 201 12.43 3.06 -7.79
CA VAL A 201 12.98 1.74 -7.44
C VAL A 201 12.16 1.19 -6.28
N ILE A 202 11.57 0.02 -6.47
CA ILE A 202 10.70 -0.63 -5.49
C ILE A 202 11.31 -1.97 -5.09
N TRP A 203 11.59 -2.14 -3.81
CA TRP A 203 11.89 -3.44 -3.22
C TRP A 203 10.67 -3.97 -2.49
N LYS A 204 10.27 -5.21 -2.75
CA LYS A 204 9.11 -5.83 -2.10
C LYS A 204 9.26 -7.33 -1.97
N THR A 205 8.52 -7.92 -1.04
CA THR A 205 8.47 -9.37 -0.84
C THR A 205 7.12 -9.91 -1.24
N LEU A 206 7.11 -10.82 -2.20
CA LEU A 206 5.97 -11.70 -2.41
C LEU A 206 6.07 -12.85 -1.42
N SER A 207 4.96 -13.22 -0.79
CA SER A 207 4.93 -14.34 0.15
C SER A 207 3.79 -15.28 -0.21
N THR A 208 4.12 -16.55 -0.42
CA THR A 208 3.13 -17.62 -0.52
C THR A 208 3.24 -18.51 0.69
N ARG A 209 2.09 -18.99 1.16
CA ARG A 209 1.99 -19.75 2.40
C ARG A 209 1.05 -20.91 2.22
N LYS A 210 1.45 -22.07 2.74
CA LYS A 210 0.62 -23.27 2.83
C LYS A 210 0.57 -23.80 4.24
N VAL A 211 -0.54 -24.43 4.54
CA VAL A 211 -0.78 -25.18 5.76
C VAL A 211 -1.03 -26.63 5.41
N SER A 212 -0.37 -27.55 6.11
CA SER A 212 -0.68 -28.97 6.10
C SER A 212 -1.11 -29.37 7.50
N ALA A 213 -2.42 -29.38 7.72
CA ALA A 213 -3.04 -29.84 8.94
C ALA A 213 -3.42 -31.32 8.83
N THR A 214 -3.18 -32.08 9.90
CA THR A 214 -3.72 -33.44 10.02
C THR A 214 -5.24 -33.40 10.19
N SER A 215 -5.95 -34.50 9.91
CA SER A 215 -7.41 -34.58 10.11
C SER A 215 -7.85 -34.21 11.53
N GLY A 216 -6.99 -34.39 12.53
CA GLY A 216 -7.25 -33.99 13.91
C GLY A 216 -7.42 -32.47 14.09
N ALA A 217 -6.67 -31.67 13.33
CA ALA A 217 -6.65 -30.21 13.39
C ALA A 217 -7.44 -29.52 12.26
N ALA A 218 -8.08 -30.26 11.36
CA ALA A 218 -8.83 -29.72 10.21
C ALA A 218 -10.01 -28.79 10.58
N SER A 219 -10.46 -28.79 11.84
CA SER A 219 -11.51 -27.88 12.33
C SER A 219 -10.99 -26.50 12.76
N VAL A 220 -9.68 -26.31 12.80
CA VAL A 220 -9.02 -25.04 13.16
C VAL A 220 -8.69 -24.29 11.86
N PRO A 221 -9.09 -23.02 11.70
CA PRO A 221 -8.81 -22.24 10.49
C PRO A 221 -7.31 -21.99 10.27
N ASP A 222 -6.92 -21.89 9.00
CA ASP A 222 -5.54 -21.63 8.61
C ASP A 222 -5.01 -20.30 9.15
N GLU A 223 -5.87 -19.28 9.32
CA GLU A 223 -5.49 -17.99 9.89
C GLU A 223 -5.01 -18.10 11.34
N ILE A 224 -5.44 -19.13 12.08
CA ILE A 224 -4.95 -19.42 13.43
C ILE A 224 -3.50 -19.92 13.34
N PHE A 225 -3.24 -20.89 12.45
CA PHE A 225 -1.89 -21.39 12.22
C PHE A 225 -0.98 -20.33 11.62
N HIS A 226 -1.57 -19.36 10.92
CA HIS A 226 -0.81 -18.29 10.32
C HIS A 226 -0.15 -17.36 11.34
N ARG A 227 -0.81 -17.11 12.47
CA ARG A 227 -0.28 -16.29 13.56
C ARG A 227 0.46 -17.10 14.63
N ALA A 228 0.22 -18.41 14.69
CA ALA A 228 0.76 -19.26 15.72
C ALA A 228 2.29 -19.38 15.65
N LYS A 229 2.94 -19.36 16.82
CA LYS A 229 4.37 -19.60 16.94
C LYS A 229 4.65 -21.10 16.93
N GLY A 230 5.53 -21.54 16.03
CA GLY A 230 6.00 -22.92 15.89
C GLY A 230 7.52 -23.04 15.98
N VAL A 231 8.04 -24.26 15.81
CA VAL A 231 9.48 -24.50 15.63
C VAL A 231 9.80 -24.52 14.15
N GLN A 232 10.85 -23.80 13.76
CA GLN A 232 11.35 -23.86 12.40
C GLN A 232 12.12 -25.17 12.17
N LEU A 233 11.69 -25.94 11.17
CA LEU A 233 12.33 -27.18 10.74
C LEU A 233 13.37 -26.94 9.65
N CYS A 234 13.13 -25.96 8.76
CA CYS A 234 14.13 -25.49 7.81
C CYS A 234 14.04 -23.97 7.59
N ASN A 235 15.19 -23.36 7.33
CA ASN A 235 15.35 -21.98 6.87
C ASN A 235 16.40 -21.98 5.76
N THR A 236 15.96 -21.99 4.51
CA THR A 236 16.89 -21.96 3.37
C THR A 236 16.74 -20.63 2.67
N GLN A 237 17.86 -19.96 2.45
CA GLN A 237 17.93 -18.74 1.68
C GLN A 237 18.84 -18.96 0.47
N ALA A 238 18.35 -18.65 -0.73
CA ALA A 238 19.08 -18.83 -1.99
C ALA A 238 18.57 -17.84 -3.04
N TYR A 239 19.27 -17.67 -4.17
CA TYR A 239 18.73 -16.90 -5.30
C TYR A 239 17.37 -17.45 -5.76
N GLN A 240 17.29 -18.78 -5.86
CA GLN A 240 16.05 -19.51 -6.10
C GLN A 240 16.07 -20.74 -5.17
N CYS A 241 15.03 -20.88 -4.35
CA CYS A 241 14.92 -22.00 -3.42
C CYS A 241 14.42 -23.26 -4.13
N THR A 242 14.93 -24.40 -3.70
CA THR A 242 14.45 -25.73 -4.06
C THR A 242 13.75 -26.37 -2.85
N PRO A 243 12.96 -27.44 -3.06
CA PRO A 243 12.34 -28.16 -1.96
C PRO A 243 13.39 -28.66 -0.96
N ALA A 244 13.08 -28.51 0.33
CA ALA A 244 13.90 -29.02 1.41
C ALA A 244 13.78 -30.55 1.51
N TYR A 245 14.87 -31.18 1.92
CA TYR A 245 14.94 -32.63 2.12
C TYR A 245 14.93 -32.99 3.60
N PHE A 246 14.01 -33.86 3.99
CA PHE A 246 13.80 -34.44 5.31
C PHE A 246 13.94 -35.95 5.16
N ALA A 247 15.07 -36.50 5.65
CA ALA A 247 15.42 -37.92 5.47
C ALA A 247 14.31 -38.88 5.95
N ASP A 248 13.69 -38.56 7.09
CA ASP A 248 12.73 -39.44 7.77
C ASP A 248 11.27 -39.05 7.51
N SER A 249 10.98 -38.19 6.52
CA SER A 249 9.61 -37.74 6.29
C SER A 249 9.29 -37.46 4.82
N PHE A 250 8.70 -38.45 4.16
CA PHE A 250 8.13 -38.28 2.81
C PHE A 250 7.08 -37.17 2.76
N SER A 251 6.19 -37.09 3.76
CA SER A 251 5.13 -36.08 3.80
C SER A 251 5.69 -34.65 3.87
N LEU A 252 6.78 -34.43 4.62
CA LEU A 252 7.44 -33.11 4.65
C LEU A 252 8.17 -32.78 3.35
N ASN A 253 8.79 -33.77 2.71
CA ASN A 253 9.40 -33.58 1.38
C ASN A 253 8.36 -33.15 0.34
N LYS A 254 7.22 -33.86 0.31
CA LYS A 254 6.09 -33.53 -0.55
C LYS A 254 5.54 -32.14 -0.23
N PHE A 255 5.27 -31.86 1.04
CA PHE A 255 4.76 -30.56 1.47
C PHE A 255 5.70 -29.41 1.09
N SER A 256 7.01 -29.58 1.30
CA SER A 256 8.01 -28.61 0.85
C SER A 256 7.98 -28.41 -0.66
N SER A 257 7.77 -29.48 -1.43
CA SER A 257 7.67 -29.40 -2.89
C SER A 257 6.42 -28.64 -3.31
N ASP A 258 5.30 -28.88 -2.63
CA ASP A 258 4.04 -28.19 -2.86
C ASP A 258 4.14 -26.69 -2.52
N VAL A 259 4.89 -26.30 -1.48
CA VAL A 259 5.15 -24.89 -1.14
C VAL A 259 5.95 -24.19 -2.25
N ILE A 260 6.99 -24.86 -2.77
CA ILE A 260 7.82 -24.33 -3.87
C ILE A 260 7.05 -24.28 -5.20
N ALA A 261 6.15 -25.23 -5.45
CA ALA A 261 5.33 -25.26 -6.65
C ALA A 261 4.35 -24.06 -6.72
N ASP A 262 3.89 -23.57 -5.57
CA ASP A 262 3.05 -22.37 -5.46
C ASP A 262 3.87 -21.08 -5.38
N ARG A 263 5.03 -21.03 -6.04
CA ARG A 263 5.83 -19.82 -6.17
C ARG A 263 4.99 -18.71 -6.83
N ALA A 264 4.99 -17.52 -6.23
CA ALA A 264 4.30 -16.37 -6.80
C ALA A 264 4.88 -15.97 -8.16
N SER A 265 4.01 -15.54 -9.07
CA SER A 265 4.44 -14.99 -10.36
C SER A 265 5.21 -13.69 -10.14
N VAL A 266 6.36 -13.57 -10.80
CA VAL A 266 7.22 -12.39 -10.72
C VAL A 266 6.88 -11.43 -11.87
N PRO A 267 6.64 -10.13 -11.59
CA PRO A 267 6.39 -9.15 -12.64
C PRO A 267 7.54 -9.07 -13.67
N PRO A 268 7.27 -8.87 -14.97
CA PRO A 268 8.34 -8.82 -15.99
C PRO A 268 9.37 -7.70 -15.80
N THR A 269 8.98 -6.62 -15.11
CA THR A 269 9.84 -5.48 -14.78
C THR A 269 10.68 -5.70 -13.52
N ALA A 270 10.45 -6.81 -12.81
CA ALA A 270 11.12 -7.15 -11.57
C ALA A 270 12.33 -8.07 -11.80
N ARG A 271 13.36 -7.90 -10.97
CA ARG A 271 14.45 -8.87 -10.78
C ARG A 271 14.28 -9.56 -9.44
N VAL A 272 14.38 -10.89 -9.44
CA VAL A 272 14.48 -11.66 -8.20
C VAL A 272 15.86 -11.42 -7.61
N ILE A 273 15.90 -11.01 -6.35
CA ILE A 273 17.16 -10.88 -5.60
C ILE A 273 17.45 -12.18 -4.87
N CYS A 274 16.45 -12.67 -4.12
CA CYS A 274 16.62 -13.79 -3.22
C CYS A 274 15.27 -14.37 -2.82
N GLU A 275 15.24 -15.68 -2.60
CA GLU A 275 14.14 -16.40 -1.97
C GLU A 275 14.51 -16.90 -0.57
N ARG A 276 13.53 -16.95 0.32
CA ARG A 276 13.60 -17.62 1.62
C ARG A 276 12.47 -18.64 1.72
N HIS A 277 12.85 -19.91 1.85
CA HIS A 277 11.95 -21.02 2.03
C HIS A 277 12.02 -21.53 3.48
N THR A 278 10.88 -21.50 4.16
CA THR A 278 10.76 -21.90 5.55
C THR A 278 9.67 -22.95 5.71
N ILE A 279 10.00 -24.05 6.39
CA ILE A 279 9.03 -25.02 6.89
C ILE A 279 9.10 -24.95 8.42
N SER A 280 7.93 -24.84 9.05
CA SER A 280 7.79 -24.83 10.50
C SER A 280 6.70 -25.80 10.94
N VAL A 281 6.80 -26.27 12.18
CA VAL A 281 5.77 -27.08 12.84
C VAL A 281 5.14 -26.27 13.96
N VAL A 282 3.83 -26.12 13.90
CA VAL A 282 3.00 -25.56 14.96
C VAL A 282 2.49 -26.74 15.79
N PRO A 283 2.88 -26.84 17.08
CA PRO A 283 2.31 -27.86 17.95
C PRO A 283 0.82 -27.57 18.14
N VAL A 284 -0.01 -28.59 17.96
CA VAL A 284 -1.47 -28.48 18.16
C VAL A 284 -1.91 -29.71 18.92
N THR A 285 -2.58 -29.51 20.04
CA THR A 285 -3.14 -30.62 20.82
C THR A 285 -4.64 -30.46 20.91
N ARG A 286 -5.38 -31.50 20.51
CA ARG A 286 -6.83 -31.58 20.65
C ARG A 286 -7.17 -32.26 21.96
N PHE A 287 -8.01 -31.61 22.75
CA PHE A 287 -8.56 -32.13 23.98
C PHE A 287 -10.04 -32.41 23.79
N THR A 288 -10.48 -33.59 24.20
CA THR A 288 -11.91 -33.96 24.20
C THR A 288 -12.35 -34.16 25.63
N MET A 289 -13.31 -33.36 26.08
CA MET A 289 -13.90 -33.46 27.42
C MET A 289 -15.28 -34.12 27.33
N ARG A 290 -15.60 -34.99 28.29
CA ARG A 290 -16.87 -35.73 28.32
C ARG A 290 -17.52 -35.71 29.69
N HIS A 291 -18.84 -35.61 29.69
CA HIS A 291 -19.69 -35.79 30.86
C HIS A 291 -21.05 -36.39 30.45
N HIS A 292 -21.38 -37.56 31.01
CA HIS A 292 -22.52 -38.38 30.57
C HIS A 292 -22.51 -38.62 29.04
N SER A 293 -23.60 -38.27 28.36
CA SER A 293 -23.78 -38.39 26.91
C SER A 293 -23.24 -37.20 26.11
N GLN A 294 -22.73 -36.15 26.76
CA GLN A 294 -22.24 -34.96 26.09
C GLN A 294 -20.71 -34.92 26.04
N SER A 295 -20.18 -34.38 24.96
CA SER A 295 -18.75 -34.14 24.77
C SER A 295 -18.52 -32.87 23.95
N PHE A 296 -17.40 -32.20 24.18
CA PHE A 296 -16.90 -31.15 23.30
C PHE A 296 -15.39 -31.26 23.20
N SER A 297 -14.83 -30.68 22.13
CA SER A 297 -13.40 -30.64 21.92
C SER A 297 -12.92 -29.21 21.75
N PHE A 298 -11.70 -28.96 22.20
CA PHE A 298 -10.98 -27.70 22.00
C PHE A 298 -9.53 -28.00 21.67
N TYR A 299 -8.81 -26.98 21.23
CA TYR A 299 -7.46 -27.07 20.74
C TYR A 299 -6.59 -26.09 21.51
N ILE A 300 -5.36 -26.50 21.79
CA ILE A 300 -4.29 -25.58 22.20
C ILE A 300 -3.30 -25.50 21.05
N VAL A 301 -3.06 -24.29 20.55
CA VAL A 301 -2.34 -24.02 19.31
C VAL A 301 -1.06 -23.23 19.58
N GLY A 302 0.06 -23.76 19.10
CA GLY A 302 1.37 -23.13 19.13
C GLY A 302 1.97 -22.98 20.53
N TYR A 303 3.18 -22.44 20.59
CA TYR A 303 3.85 -22.17 21.87
C TYR A 303 3.25 -20.99 22.65
N SER A 304 2.45 -20.17 21.97
CA SER A 304 1.64 -19.13 22.61
C SER A 304 0.46 -19.70 23.39
N ARG A 305 0.22 -21.03 23.31
CA ARG A 305 -0.86 -21.75 24.00
C ARG A 305 -2.25 -21.15 23.75
N GLU A 306 -2.49 -20.68 22.52
CA GLU A 306 -3.76 -20.07 22.15
C GLU A 306 -4.87 -21.15 22.12
N VAL A 307 -5.97 -20.91 22.82
CA VAL A 307 -7.10 -21.85 22.83
C VAL A 307 -7.99 -21.57 21.63
N TYR A 308 -8.28 -22.61 20.85
CA TYR A 308 -9.30 -22.56 19.83
C TYR A 308 -10.43 -23.54 20.16
N LEU A 309 -11.65 -23.03 20.19
CA LEU A 309 -12.85 -23.81 20.46
C LEU A 309 -13.86 -23.41 19.38
N LYS A 310 -14.35 -24.40 18.64
CA LYS A 310 -15.40 -24.21 17.64
C LYS A 310 -16.67 -23.69 18.32
N ASP A 311 -17.62 -23.13 17.59
CA ASP A 311 -18.82 -22.53 18.20
C ASP A 311 -19.84 -23.54 18.77
N TYR A 312 -19.39 -24.67 19.31
CA TYR A 312 -20.19 -25.57 20.13
C TYR A 312 -19.55 -25.71 21.52
N TYR A 313 -20.20 -25.14 22.54
CA TYR A 313 -19.84 -25.28 23.95
C TYR A 313 -21.08 -25.70 24.76
N PRO A 314 -21.01 -26.73 25.62
CA PRO A 314 -22.20 -27.39 26.17
C PRO A 314 -22.92 -26.60 27.26
N ALA A 315 -22.28 -25.63 27.90
CA ALA A 315 -22.93 -24.76 28.90
C ALA A 315 -23.11 -23.35 28.32
N ARG A 316 -24.21 -23.13 27.60
CA ARG A 316 -24.63 -21.81 27.10
C ARG A 316 -25.86 -21.36 27.84
N PHE A 317 -25.76 -20.25 28.57
CA PHE A 317 -26.87 -19.66 29.31
C PHE A 317 -26.82 -18.12 29.23
N CYS A 318 -27.78 -17.52 28.51
CA CYS A 318 -27.91 -16.06 28.40
C CYS A 318 -29.16 -15.58 29.14
N TRP A 319 -29.02 -14.62 30.06
CA TRP A 319 -30.13 -13.99 30.79
C TRP A 319 -30.83 -12.85 30.00
N GLY A 320 -30.91 -12.96 28.67
CA GLY A 320 -31.66 -12.00 27.83
C GLY A 320 -31.06 -10.59 27.64
N LEU A 321 -29.98 -10.22 28.34
CA LEU A 321 -29.32 -8.91 28.24
C LEU A 321 -28.02 -8.94 27.41
N CYS A 322 -27.68 -10.07 26.79
CA CYS A 322 -26.43 -10.19 26.03
C CYS A 322 -26.65 -9.95 24.52
N PRO A 323 -25.83 -9.12 23.85
CA PRO A 323 -25.91 -8.85 22.41
C PRO A 323 -25.84 -10.09 21.49
N CYS A 324 -25.37 -11.23 22.00
CA CYS A 324 -25.23 -12.47 21.23
C CYS A 324 -26.56 -13.19 20.92
N LEU A 325 -27.71 -12.67 21.38
CA LEU A 325 -29.02 -13.29 21.12
C LEU A 325 -29.42 -13.30 19.64
N GLU A 326 -28.87 -12.39 18.83
CA GLU A 326 -29.12 -12.34 17.38
C GLU A 326 -28.41 -13.47 16.61
N TRP A 327 -27.31 -14.01 17.14
CA TRP A 327 -26.54 -15.09 16.52
C TRP A 327 -27.12 -16.49 16.76
N LEU A 328 -28.01 -16.65 17.74
CA LEU A 328 -28.66 -17.94 18.05
C LEU A 328 -29.92 -18.20 17.20
N LYS A 329 -30.29 -17.29 16.29
CA LYS A 329 -31.46 -17.39 15.40
C LYS A 329 -31.11 -17.75 13.95
N GLY A 330 -29.85 -18.04 13.63
CA GLY A 330 -29.38 -18.45 12.29
C GLY A 330 -28.89 -19.88 12.28
#